data_AF-A0A3M5PHM3-F1
#
_entry.id   AF-A0A3M5PHM3-F1
#
_cell.length_a   1.000
_cell.length_b   1.000
_cell.length_c   1.000
_cell.angle_alpha   90.00
_cell.angle_beta   90.00
_cell.angle_gamma   90.00
#
_symmetry.space_group_name_H-M   'P 1'
#
loop_
_entity.id
_entity.type
_entity.pdbx_description
1 polymer ?
#
loop_
_entity_poly.entity_id
_entity_poly.type
_entity_poly.pdbx_seq_one_letter_code
_entity_poly.pdbx_strand_id
1 'polypeptide(L)'
;MDPHLFTPYGGITVMLPAALVIAAWLWSARSSRSALLWAATIFVAYSAVVISKVLFKGWGVALESLGIYVLSGHAMNTCLILTVGLSLLARQYDQRLRWPGALLGLLLGWLYSVFSVAPLIHPLPEAVAGALLGSTAACVFLLCLDHQTARRIPSSAVVVGLLFIAINTTTTKYNAERLLDRISVKISGSERAFKQPEWRVPAEPL
;
A
#
# COMPACT_ATOMS: atom_id res chain seq x y z
N MET A 1 -0.96 15.89 -19.44
CA MET A 1 -0.26 15.59 -18.18
C MET A 1 0.16 14.14 -18.25
N ASP A 2 1.46 13.87 -18.20
CA ASP A 2 1.97 12.50 -18.40
C ASP A 2 1.59 11.61 -17.21
N PRO A 3 0.79 10.55 -17.38
CA PRO A 3 0.33 9.72 -16.27
C PRO A 3 1.47 8.98 -15.54
N HIS A 4 2.66 8.92 -16.15
CA HIS A 4 3.91 8.44 -15.56
C HIS A 4 4.42 9.29 -14.38
N LEU A 5 3.96 10.54 -14.22
CA LEU A 5 4.36 11.40 -13.10
C LEU A 5 3.85 10.87 -11.76
N PHE A 6 2.68 10.24 -11.72
CA PHE A 6 2.02 9.88 -10.46
C PHE A 6 2.31 8.44 -9.98
N THR A 7 2.67 7.56 -10.91
CA THR A 7 2.98 6.14 -10.66
C THR A 7 4.04 5.88 -9.57
N PRO A 8 5.05 6.73 -9.36
CA PRO A 8 6.06 6.49 -8.31
C PRO A 8 5.56 6.70 -6.88
N TYR A 9 4.49 7.50 -6.69
CA TYR A 9 4.06 7.90 -5.35
C TYR A 9 3.41 6.75 -4.56
N GLY A 10 2.80 5.76 -5.23
CA GLY A 10 2.29 4.55 -4.56
C GLY A 10 3.38 3.54 -4.18
N GLY A 11 4.64 3.81 -4.55
CA GLY A 11 5.77 2.93 -4.30
C GLY A 11 6.18 2.88 -2.83
N ILE A 12 6.89 1.82 -2.47
CA ILE A 12 7.37 1.59 -1.09
C ILE A 12 8.28 2.72 -0.60
N THR A 13 8.97 3.42 -1.50
CA THR A 13 9.88 4.54 -1.19
C THR A 13 9.18 5.76 -0.62
N VAL A 14 7.90 5.96 -0.92
CA VAL A 14 7.11 7.08 -0.38
C VAL A 14 6.17 6.59 0.71
N MET A 15 5.57 5.42 0.48
CA MET A 15 4.50 4.89 1.34
C MET A 15 5.03 4.28 2.65
N LEU A 16 6.26 3.75 2.68
CA LEU A 16 6.87 3.27 3.91
C LEU A 16 7.28 4.44 4.84
N PRO A 17 7.93 5.51 4.36
CA PRO A 17 8.09 6.75 5.12
C PRO A 17 6.77 7.30 5.67
N ALA A 18 5.70 7.31 4.86
CA ALA A 18 4.39 7.75 5.32
C ALA A 18 3.83 6.84 6.43
N ALA A 19 4.01 5.53 6.33
CA ALA A 19 3.63 4.60 7.39
C ALA A 19 4.40 4.84 8.69
N LEU A 20 5.69 5.19 8.63
CA LEU A 20 6.50 5.54 9.80
C LEU A 20 6.04 6.85 10.45
N VAL A 21 5.70 7.86 9.64
CA VAL A 21 5.12 9.11 10.13
C VAL A 21 3.81 8.86 10.86
N ILE A 22 2.92 8.05 10.30
CA ILE A 22 1.67 7.65 10.97
C ILE A 22 1.96 6.91 12.29
N ALA A 23 2.94 6.01 12.32
CA ALA A 23 3.34 5.32 13.55
C ALA A 23 3.81 6.30 14.63
N ALA A 24 4.63 7.29 14.27
CA ALA A 24 5.11 8.32 15.18
C ALA A 24 3.97 9.22 15.70
N TRP A 25 3.02 9.59 14.84
CA TRP A 25 1.83 10.33 15.22
C TRP A 25 0.95 9.54 16.21
N LEU A 26 0.74 8.25 15.97
CA LEU A 26 -0.05 7.39 16.86
C LEU A 26 0.65 7.17 18.20
N TRP A 27 1.97 6.98 18.20
CA TRP A 27 2.76 6.82 19.42
C TRP A 27 2.69 8.08 20.29
N SER A 28 2.86 9.26 19.68
CA SER A 28 2.91 10.54 20.40
C SER A 28 1.55 11.07 20.84
N ALA A 29 0.51 10.95 19.99
CA ALA A 29 -0.79 11.58 20.24
C ALA A 29 -1.86 10.63 20.79
N ARG A 30 -1.61 9.32 20.80
CA ARG A 30 -2.58 8.32 21.29
C ARG A 30 -1.98 7.39 22.34
N SER A 31 -1.33 6.32 21.89
CA SER A 31 -0.86 5.24 22.76
C SER A 31 0.11 4.32 22.00
N SER A 32 1.00 3.65 22.73
CA SER A 32 1.85 2.58 22.19
C SER A 32 1.02 1.44 21.60
N ARG A 33 -0.17 1.15 22.15
CA ARG A 33 -1.13 0.18 21.60
C ARG A 33 -1.62 0.57 20.21
N SER A 34 -1.93 1.85 19.98
CA SER A 34 -2.34 2.34 18.65
C SER A 34 -1.22 2.18 17.62
N ALA A 35 0.01 2.50 18.01
CA ALA A 35 1.18 2.30 17.16
C ALA A 35 1.46 0.81 16.88
N LEU A 36 1.27 -0.07 17.86
CA LEU A 36 1.40 -1.52 17.68
C LEU A 36 0.32 -2.09 16.76
N LEU A 37 -0.94 -1.67 16.92
CA LEU A 37 -2.03 -2.03 16.00
C LEU A 37 -1.73 -1.57 14.57
N TRP A 38 -1.15 -0.39 14.41
CA TRP A 38 -0.73 0.10 13.10
C TRP A 38 0.41 -0.75 12.52
N ALA A 39 1.43 -1.05 13.31
CA ALA A 39 2.53 -1.92 12.89
C ALA A 39 2.03 -3.31 12.49
N ALA A 40 1.10 -3.89 13.24
CA ALA A 40 0.46 -5.16 12.90
C ALA A 40 -0.35 -5.08 11.61
N THR A 41 -1.10 -3.98 11.41
CA THR A 41 -1.87 -3.75 10.17
C THR A 41 -0.95 -3.68 8.95
N ILE A 42 0.12 -2.89 9.03
CA ILE A 42 1.16 -2.81 7.99
C ILE A 42 1.77 -4.18 7.74
N PHE A 43 2.19 -4.88 8.79
CA PHE A 43 2.82 -6.18 8.67
C PHE A 43 1.92 -7.18 7.93
N VAL A 44 0.66 -7.32 8.35
CA VAL A 44 -0.29 -8.24 7.72
C VAL A 44 -0.55 -7.88 6.25
N ALA A 45 -0.77 -6.60 5.94
CA ALA A 45 -1.03 -6.16 4.57
C ALA A 45 0.18 -6.41 3.65
N TYR A 46 1.38 -6.04 4.09
CA TYR A 46 2.60 -6.28 3.34
C TYR A 46 2.92 -7.77 3.20
N SER A 47 2.71 -8.58 4.25
CA SER A 47 2.89 -10.02 4.19
C SER A 47 1.97 -10.65 3.14
N ALA A 48 0.70 -10.26 3.06
CA ALA A 48 -0.22 -10.77 2.04
C ALA A 48 0.30 -10.46 0.61
N VAL A 49 0.78 -9.24 0.37
CA VAL A 49 1.38 -8.86 -0.92
C VAL A 49 2.64 -9.67 -1.22
N VAL A 50 3.56 -9.77 -0.26
CA VAL A 50 4.82 -10.51 -0.42
C VAL A 50 4.57 -12.00 -0.64
N ILE A 51 3.68 -12.61 0.14
CA ILE A 51 3.30 -14.02 -0.01
C ILE A 51 2.69 -14.26 -1.40
N SER A 52 1.78 -13.40 -1.88
CA SER A 52 1.25 -13.53 -3.25
C SER A 52 2.36 -13.49 -4.32
N LYS A 53 3.34 -12.57 -4.15
CA LYS A 53 4.50 -12.45 -5.03
C LYS A 53 5.39 -13.68 -5.00
N VAL A 54 5.66 -14.22 -3.82
CA VAL A 54 6.51 -15.40 -3.64
C VAL A 54 5.82 -16.66 -4.16
N LEU A 55 4.54 -16.85 -3.87
CA LEU A 55 3.77 -18.00 -4.36
C LEU A 55 3.74 -18.04 -5.89
N PHE A 56 3.53 -16.89 -6.54
CA PHE A 56 3.59 -16.82 -7.98
C PHE A 56 5.01 -17.00 -8.52
N LYS A 57 5.99 -16.24 -8.03
CA LYS A 57 7.37 -16.27 -8.54
C LYS A 57 8.08 -17.59 -8.30
N GLY A 58 7.74 -18.29 -7.22
CA GLY A 58 8.33 -19.57 -6.84
C GLY A 58 7.59 -20.79 -7.38
N TRP A 59 6.25 -20.79 -7.33
CA TRP A 59 5.44 -21.97 -7.64
C TRP A 59 4.42 -21.75 -8.78
N GLY A 60 4.39 -20.57 -9.40
CA GLY A 60 3.44 -20.26 -10.48
C GLY A 60 1.98 -20.17 -10.02
N VAL A 61 1.70 -20.17 -8.71
CA VAL A 61 0.34 -20.12 -8.18
C VAL A 61 -0.32 -18.80 -8.56
N ALA A 62 -1.39 -18.88 -9.34
CA ALA A 62 -2.18 -17.76 -9.80
C ALA A 62 -3.68 -18.09 -9.74
N LEU A 63 -4.50 -17.07 -9.54
CA LEU A 63 -5.95 -17.12 -9.71
C LEU A 63 -6.30 -16.78 -11.16
N GLU A 64 -6.18 -17.77 -12.03
CA GLU A 64 -6.42 -17.63 -13.47
C GLU A 64 -7.85 -17.16 -13.79
N SER A 65 -8.86 -17.66 -13.07
CA SER A 65 -10.26 -17.26 -13.25
C SER A 65 -10.54 -15.77 -13.01
N LEU A 66 -9.69 -15.10 -12.22
CA LEU A 66 -9.78 -13.67 -11.94
C LEU A 66 -8.68 -12.88 -12.66
N GLY A 67 -7.77 -13.56 -13.36
CA GLY A 67 -6.60 -12.96 -13.98
C GLY A 67 -5.58 -12.35 -13.00
N ILE A 68 -5.60 -12.79 -11.73
CA ILE A 68 -4.75 -12.27 -10.66
C ILE A 68 -3.65 -13.29 -10.38
N TYR A 69 -2.39 -12.89 -10.51
CA TYR A 69 -1.26 -13.72 -10.13
C TYR A 69 -0.45 -13.07 -9.01
N VAL A 70 -0.58 -11.76 -8.84
CA VAL A 70 0.00 -11.01 -7.73
C VAL A 70 -0.90 -9.90 -7.24
N LEU A 71 -0.81 -9.61 -5.94
CA LEU A 71 -1.47 -8.45 -5.37
C LEU A 71 -0.62 -7.19 -5.62
N SER A 72 -1.25 -6.12 -6.13
CA SER A 72 -0.55 -4.86 -6.36
C SER A 72 -0.23 -4.15 -5.04
N GLY A 73 1.06 -4.12 -4.70
CA GLY A 73 1.55 -3.37 -3.54
C GLY A 73 1.36 -1.86 -3.66
N HIS A 74 1.37 -1.31 -4.89
CA HIS A 74 1.14 0.13 -5.11
C HIS A 74 -0.31 0.51 -4.78
N ALA A 75 -1.27 -0.26 -5.31
CA ALA A 75 -2.69 -0.04 -5.04
C ALA A 75 -3.01 -0.24 -3.54
N MET A 76 -2.48 -1.31 -2.94
CA MET A 76 -2.61 -1.57 -1.51
C MET A 76 -2.08 -0.42 -0.65
N ASN A 77 -0.86 0.04 -0.92
CA ASN A 77 -0.24 1.12 -0.18
C ASN A 77 -1.05 2.42 -0.28
N THR A 78 -1.42 2.84 -1.49
CA THR A 78 -2.11 4.11 -1.68
C THR A 78 -3.46 4.11 -0.97
N CYS A 79 -4.26 3.05 -1.13
CA CYS A 79 -5.54 2.92 -0.42
C CYS A 79 -5.35 2.89 1.10
N LEU A 80 -4.35 2.17 1.61
CA LEU A 80 -4.11 2.06 3.06
C LEU A 80 -3.67 3.40 3.67
N ILE A 81 -2.61 3.99 3.12
CA ILE A 81 -1.95 5.17 3.68
C ILE A 81 -2.82 6.42 3.52
N LEU A 82 -3.45 6.66 2.36
CA LEU A 82 -4.28 7.85 2.18
C LEU A 82 -5.54 7.81 3.06
N THR A 83 -6.20 6.66 3.15
CA THR A 83 -7.41 6.48 3.98
C THR A 83 -7.11 6.75 5.45
N VAL A 84 -6.04 6.14 5.99
CA VAL A 84 -5.66 6.33 7.39
C VAL A 84 -5.11 7.74 7.64
N GLY A 85 -4.20 8.22 6.78
CA GLY A 85 -3.58 9.53 6.92
C GLY A 85 -4.59 10.67 6.89
N LEU A 86 -5.49 10.69 5.90
CA LEU A 86 -6.52 11.72 5.80
C LEU A 86 -7.55 11.64 6.94
N SER A 87 -7.91 10.43 7.40
CA SER A 87 -8.74 10.29 8.59
C SER A 87 -8.07 10.88 9.83
N LEU A 88 -6.77 10.61 10.05
CA LEU A 88 -6.02 11.12 11.19
C LEU A 88 -5.86 12.64 11.16
N LEU A 89 -5.61 13.21 9.99
CA LEU A 89 -5.52 14.67 9.79
C LEU A 89 -6.89 15.33 10.02
N ALA A 90 -7.97 14.76 9.47
CA ALA A 90 -9.32 15.28 9.64
C ALA A 90 -9.74 15.33 11.13
N ARG A 91 -9.37 14.29 11.91
CA ARG A 91 -9.60 14.24 13.37
C ARG A 91 -8.88 15.36 14.14
N GLN A 92 -7.82 15.95 13.60
CA GLN A 92 -7.15 17.09 14.26
C GLN A 92 -8.02 18.34 14.26
N TYR A 93 -8.84 18.52 13.22
CA TYR A 93 -9.76 19.64 13.07
C TYR A 93 -11.08 19.37 13.81
N ASP A 94 -11.74 18.26 13.46
CA ASP A 94 -12.99 17.82 14.10
C ASP A 94 -13.09 16.29 14.04
N GLN A 95 -13.35 15.67 15.20
CA GLN A 95 -13.53 14.23 15.32
C GLN A 95 -14.66 13.69 14.41
N ARG A 96 -15.68 14.51 14.10
CA ARG A 96 -16.78 14.16 13.18
C ARG A 96 -16.30 13.94 11.75
N LEU A 97 -15.19 14.58 11.35
CA LEU A 97 -14.62 14.47 10.01
C LEU A 97 -13.78 13.21 9.79
N ARG A 98 -13.66 12.33 10.79
CA ARG A 98 -12.86 11.09 10.68
C ARG A 98 -13.25 10.20 9.51
N TRP A 99 -14.55 10.02 9.29
CA TRP A 99 -15.09 9.16 8.23
C TRP A 99 -15.12 9.87 6.87
N PRO A 100 -15.52 11.16 6.78
CA PRO A 100 -15.30 11.95 5.56
C PRO A 100 -13.84 11.93 5.07
N GLY A 101 -12.87 12.11 5.97
CA GLY A 101 -11.44 12.05 5.63
C GLY A 101 -11.02 10.66 5.14
N ALA A 102 -11.51 9.59 5.79
CA ALA A 102 -11.26 8.22 5.34
C ALA A 102 -11.86 7.96 3.94
N LEU A 103 -13.10 8.40 3.70
CA LEU A 103 -13.79 8.24 2.42
C LEU A 103 -13.06 8.97 1.29
N LEU A 104 -12.56 10.18 1.56
CA LEU A 104 -11.74 10.91 0.61
C LEU A 104 -10.45 10.14 0.28
N GLY A 105 -9.79 9.56 1.28
CA GLY A 105 -8.60 8.74 1.06
C GLY A 105 -8.87 7.46 0.26
N LEU A 106 -10.00 6.81 0.50
CA LEU A 106 -10.45 5.67 -0.30
C LEU A 106 -10.68 6.11 -1.75
N LEU A 107 -11.44 7.18 -1.97
CA LEU A 107 -11.73 7.68 -3.31
C LEU A 107 -10.44 7.98 -4.09
N LEU A 108 -9.52 8.73 -3.49
CA LEU A 108 -8.23 9.05 -4.10
C LEU A 108 -7.38 7.81 -4.36
N GLY A 109 -7.35 6.86 -3.43
CA GLY A 109 -6.60 5.61 -3.58
C GLY A 109 -7.16 4.71 -4.68
N TRP A 110 -8.48 4.62 -4.81
CA TRP A 110 -9.15 3.87 -5.87
C TRP A 110 -8.96 4.53 -7.24
N LEU A 111 -9.12 5.86 -7.33
CA LEU A 111 -8.83 6.60 -8.56
C LEU A 111 -7.38 6.36 -9.01
N TYR A 112 -6.42 6.45 -8.10
CA TYR A 112 -5.03 6.13 -8.39
C TYR A 112 -4.82 4.69 -8.87
N SER A 113 -5.48 3.73 -8.22
CA SER A 113 -5.37 2.31 -8.55
C SER A 113 -5.91 2.01 -9.95
N VAL A 114 -7.04 2.60 -10.33
CA VAL A 114 -7.68 2.38 -11.63
C VAL A 114 -6.98 3.16 -12.74
N PHE A 115 -6.61 4.42 -12.50
CA PHE A 115 -6.13 5.31 -13.57
C PHE A 115 -4.61 5.41 -13.66
N SER A 116 -3.86 4.95 -12.65
CA SER A 116 -2.39 4.97 -12.68
C SER A 116 -1.78 3.58 -12.51
N VAL A 117 -2.28 2.75 -11.60
CA VAL A 117 -1.70 1.41 -11.38
C VAL A 117 -2.10 0.43 -12.48
N ALA A 118 -3.39 0.35 -12.80
CA ALA A 118 -3.91 -0.58 -13.81
C ALA A 118 -3.29 -0.40 -15.22
N PRO A 119 -3.14 0.83 -15.75
CA PRO A 119 -2.56 1.01 -17.09
C PRO A 119 -1.02 0.97 -17.14
N LEU A 120 -0.32 1.18 -16.01
CA LEU A 120 1.13 1.42 -16.03
C LEU A 120 1.99 0.42 -15.25
N ILE A 121 1.40 -0.39 -14.36
CA ILE A 121 2.18 -1.25 -13.45
C ILE A 121 1.66 -2.69 -13.44
N HIS A 122 0.39 -2.87 -13.10
CA HIS A 122 -0.22 -4.17 -12.87
C HIS A 122 -1.55 -4.23 -13.62
N PRO A 123 -1.98 -5.38 -14.16
CA PRO A 123 -3.32 -5.53 -14.74
C PRO A 123 -4.43 -5.08 -13.78
N LEU A 124 -5.56 -4.62 -14.34
CA LEU A 124 -6.69 -4.10 -13.56
C LEU A 124 -7.14 -5.03 -12.42
N PRO A 125 -7.28 -6.37 -12.60
CA PRO A 125 -7.68 -7.25 -11.51
C PRO A 125 -6.71 -7.23 -10.32
N GLU A 126 -5.41 -7.11 -10.58
CA GLU A 126 -4.37 -7.05 -9.53
C GLU A 126 -4.35 -5.70 -8.81
N ALA A 127 -4.57 -4.62 -9.56
CA ALA A 127 -4.73 -3.29 -9.00
C ALA A 127 -5.97 -3.22 -8.10
N VAL A 128 -7.09 -3.79 -8.53
CA VAL A 128 -8.33 -3.89 -7.75
C VAL A 128 -8.12 -4.76 -6.51
N ALA A 129 -7.48 -5.92 -6.63
CA ALA A 129 -7.21 -6.79 -5.48
C ALA A 129 -6.28 -6.14 -4.44
N GLY A 130 -5.24 -5.43 -4.91
CA GLY A 130 -4.39 -4.62 -4.03
C GLY A 130 -5.16 -3.51 -3.34
N ALA A 131 -5.98 -2.74 -4.08
CA ALA A 131 -6.80 -1.67 -3.54
C ALA A 131 -7.80 -2.15 -2.48
N LEU A 132 -8.44 -3.31 -2.71
CA LEU A 132 -9.32 -3.96 -1.74
C LEU A 132 -8.57 -4.33 -0.47
N LEU A 133 -7.43 -5.01 -0.57
CA LEU A 133 -6.61 -5.37 0.58
C LEU A 133 -6.24 -4.14 1.42
N GLY A 134 -5.76 -3.07 0.78
CA GLY A 134 -5.40 -1.82 1.46
C GLY A 134 -6.60 -1.11 2.10
N SER A 135 -7.75 -1.08 1.41
CA SER A 135 -8.99 -0.49 1.91
C SER A 135 -9.51 -1.24 3.14
N THR A 136 -9.54 -2.57 3.09
CA THR A 136 -9.99 -3.42 4.21
C THR A 136 -9.07 -3.23 5.41
N ALA A 137 -7.76 -3.27 5.21
CA ALA A 137 -6.79 -3.04 6.29
C ALA A 137 -6.96 -1.65 6.93
N ALA A 138 -7.17 -0.61 6.12
CA ALA A 138 -7.42 0.74 6.62
C ALA A 138 -8.71 0.84 7.44
N CYS A 139 -9.82 0.30 6.91
CA CYS A 139 -11.11 0.33 7.58
C CYS A 139 -11.05 -0.42 8.92
N VAL A 140 -10.51 -1.64 8.94
CA VAL A 140 -10.34 -2.43 10.17
C VAL A 140 -9.49 -1.67 11.19
N PHE A 141 -8.36 -1.09 10.76
CA PHE A 141 -7.52 -0.30 11.65
C PHE A 141 -8.27 0.91 12.23
N LEU A 142 -8.98 1.69 11.41
CA LEU A 142 -9.71 2.88 11.87
C LEU A 142 -10.87 2.54 12.81
N LEU A 143 -11.55 1.41 12.58
CA LEU A 143 -12.57 0.88 13.49
C LEU A 143 -11.97 0.52 14.85
N CYS A 144 -10.85 -0.22 14.87
CA CYS A 144 -10.14 -0.56 16.11
C CYS A 144 -9.59 0.68 16.83
N LEU A 145 -9.19 1.69 16.06
CA LEU A 145 -8.65 2.95 16.58
C LEU A 145 -9.74 3.81 17.25
N ASP A 146 -11.01 3.69 16.84
CA ASP A 146 -12.12 4.47 17.40
C ASP A 146 -12.44 4.14 18.87
N HIS A 147 -12.02 2.98 19.35
CA HIS A 147 -12.16 2.59 20.76
C HIS A 147 -11.09 3.19 21.69
N GLN A 148 -10.18 4.03 21.18
CA GLN A 148 -9.08 4.60 21.97
C GLN A 148 -9.18 6.12 22.09
N THR A 149 -8.96 6.63 23.31
CA THR A 149 -8.88 8.07 23.60
C THR A 149 -7.72 8.72 22.85
N ALA A 150 -7.95 9.94 22.34
CA ALA A 150 -7.00 10.64 21.48
C ALA A 150 -6.65 12.02 22.04
N ARG A 151 -5.38 12.40 21.93
CA ARG A 151 -4.94 13.80 22.00
C ARG A 151 -4.72 14.33 20.60
N ARG A 152 -4.69 15.66 20.46
CA ARG A 152 -4.25 16.31 19.21
C ARG A 152 -2.76 16.07 19.00
N ILE A 153 -2.40 15.78 17.76
CA ILE A 153 -1.01 15.76 17.27
C ILE A 153 -0.56 17.23 17.23
N PRO A 154 0.62 17.58 17.77
CA PRO A 154 1.13 18.94 17.68
C PRO A 154 1.36 19.33 16.21
N SER A 155 0.97 20.55 15.81
CA SER A 155 1.04 21.02 14.43
C SER A 155 2.45 20.91 13.83
N SER A 156 3.49 21.12 14.64
CA SER A 156 4.89 20.92 14.23
C SER A 156 5.18 19.48 13.80
N ALA A 157 4.67 18.47 14.51
CA ALA A 157 4.85 17.07 14.14
C ALA A 157 4.07 16.70 12.86
N VAL A 158 2.93 17.35 12.60
CA VAL A 158 2.21 17.20 11.33
C VAL A 158 3.05 17.75 10.19
N VAL A 159 3.54 18.98 10.32
CA VAL A 159 4.37 19.64 9.29
C VAL A 159 5.66 18.85 9.03
N VAL A 160 6.38 18.45 10.07
CA VAL A 160 7.60 17.63 9.95
C VAL A 160 7.29 16.30 9.26
N GLY A 161 6.17 15.65 9.62
CA GLY A 161 5.75 14.41 8.97
C GLY A 161 5.47 14.58 7.48
N LEU A 162 4.74 15.62 7.10
CA LEU A 162 4.43 15.92 5.69
C LEU A 162 5.69 16.28 4.90
N LEU A 163 6.59 17.08 5.47
CA LEU A 163 7.88 17.41 4.85
C LEU A 163 8.75 16.17 4.66
N PHE A 164 8.79 15.28 5.66
CA PHE A 164 9.51 14.03 5.55
C PHE A 164 8.97 13.16 4.41
N ILE A 165 7.66 13.05 4.28
CA ILE A 165 7.03 12.34 3.15
C ILE A 165 7.41 13.01 1.83
N ALA A 166 7.33 14.34 1.73
CA ALA A 166 7.65 15.08 0.52
C ALA A 166 9.11 14.90 0.08
N ILE A 167 10.08 14.92 1.01
CA ILE A 167 11.50 14.66 0.72
C ILE A 167 11.69 13.24 0.16
N ASN A 168 10.97 12.26 0.70
CA ASN A 168 11.07 10.88 0.20
C ASN A 168 10.51 10.72 -1.22
N THR A 169 9.68 11.65 -1.71
CA THR A 169 9.23 11.65 -3.12
C THR A 169 10.33 12.00 -4.11
N THR A 170 11.39 12.69 -3.68
CA THR A 170 12.53 13.07 -4.52
C THR A 170 13.70 12.10 -4.44
N THR A 171 13.62 11.10 -3.55
CA THR A 171 14.69 10.13 -3.30
C THR A 171 14.72 9.05 -4.38
N THR A 172 15.93 8.52 -4.67
CA THR A 172 16.13 7.46 -5.65
C THR A 172 15.27 6.24 -5.33
N LYS A 173 14.53 5.74 -6.32
CA LYS A 173 13.56 4.66 -6.16
C LYS A 173 14.26 3.36 -5.76
N TYR A 174 13.93 2.83 -4.59
CA TYR A 174 14.41 1.55 -4.10
C TYR A 174 13.74 0.42 -4.87
N ASN A 175 14.54 -0.44 -5.50
CA ASN A 175 14.06 -1.46 -6.42
C ASN A 175 13.70 -2.75 -5.64
N ALA A 176 12.64 -2.69 -4.82
CA ALA A 176 12.19 -3.80 -3.97
C ALA A 176 11.89 -5.08 -4.77
N GLU A 177 11.57 -4.95 -6.06
CA GLU A 177 11.38 -6.08 -6.97
C GLU A 177 12.65 -6.92 -7.14
N ARG A 178 13.83 -6.30 -7.23
CA ARG A 178 15.11 -7.02 -7.32
C ARG A 178 15.44 -7.79 -6.05
N LEU A 179 14.99 -7.32 -4.89
CA LEU A 179 15.16 -8.05 -3.63
C LEU A 179 14.20 -9.25 -3.58
N LEU A 180 12.95 -9.04 -3.98
CA LEU A 180 11.94 -10.09 -4.06
C LEU A 180 12.31 -11.19 -5.06
N ASP A 181 12.92 -10.84 -6.20
CA ASP A 181 13.43 -11.81 -7.18
C ASP A 181 14.49 -12.72 -6.55
N ARG A 182 15.46 -12.13 -5.83
CA ARG A 182 16.52 -12.90 -5.17
C ARG A 182 15.98 -13.82 -4.08
N ILE A 183 15.04 -13.33 -3.26
CA ILE A 183 14.42 -14.13 -2.19
C ILE A 183 13.60 -15.26 -2.80
N SER A 184 12.82 -14.98 -3.83
CA SER A 184 11.95 -15.98 -4.47
C SER A 184 12.78 -17.11 -5.09
N VAL A 185 13.81 -16.78 -5.88
CA VAL A 185 14.72 -17.77 -6.50
C VAL A 185 15.44 -18.61 -5.46
N LYS A 186 15.87 -17.99 -4.35
CA LYS A 186 16.60 -18.69 -3.29
C LYS A 186 15.71 -19.65 -2.49
N ILE A 187 14.43 -19.30 -2.29
CA ILE A 187 13.47 -20.12 -1.53
C ILE A 187 12.87 -21.22 -2.41
N SER A 188 12.55 -20.94 -3.68
CA SER A 188 11.91 -21.91 -4.58
C SER A 188 12.87 -22.95 -5.15
N GLY A 189 14.18 -22.64 -5.19
CA GLY A 189 15.16 -23.47 -5.91
C GLY A 189 15.01 -23.42 -7.43
N SER A 190 14.15 -22.54 -7.98
CA SER A 190 13.94 -22.39 -9.41
C SER A 190 15.15 -21.73 -10.09
N GLU A 191 15.52 -22.16 -11.29
CA GLU A 191 16.61 -21.54 -12.06
C GLU A 191 16.35 -20.04 -12.38
N ARG A 192 15.07 -19.64 -12.52
CA ARG A 192 14.65 -18.25 -12.76
C ARG A 192 13.27 -17.99 -12.13
N ALA A 193 13.05 -16.77 -11.63
CA ALA A 193 11.74 -16.34 -11.14
C ALA A 193 10.71 -16.27 -12.28
N PHE A 194 9.51 -16.79 -12.06
CA PHE A 194 8.39 -16.63 -13.00
C PHE A 194 8.05 -15.14 -13.17
N LYS A 195 8.09 -14.66 -14.42
CA LYS A 195 7.86 -13.25 -14.75
C LYS A 195 6.40 -12.94 -15.13
N GLN A 196 5.73 -13.88 -15.78
CA GLN A 196 4.35 -13.76 -16.24
C GLN A 196 3.72 -15.15 -16.40
N PRO A 197 2.40 -15.30 -16.18
CA PRO A 197 1.73 -16.58 -16.32
C PRO A 197 1.57 -16.98 -17.79
N GLU A 198 1.54 -18.29 -18.07
CA GLU A 198 1.51 -18.85 -19.44
C GLU A 198 0.29 -18.39 -20.24
N TRP A 199 -0.89 -18.27 -19.60
CA TRP A 199 -2.13 -17.79 -20.23
C TRP A 199 -2.10 -16.32 -20.68
N ARG A 200 -1.01 -15.59 -20.39
CA ARG A 200 -0.80 -14.21 -20.86
C ARG A 200 0.29 -14.09 -21.93
N VAL A 201 0.94 -15.19 -22.29
CA VAL A 201 1.74 -15.25 -23.51
C VAL A 201 0.73 -15.29 -24.66
N PRO A 202 0.77 -14.36 -25.64
CA PRO A 202 -0.05 -14.50 -26.84
C PRO A 202 0.25 -15.87 -27.44
N ALA A 203 -0.78 -16.69 -27.67
CA ALA A 203 -0.58 -17.91 -28.43
C ALA A 203 0.13 -17.54 -29.73
N GLU A 204 1.28 -18.15 -30.01
CA GLU A 204 1.89 -17.98 -31.32
C GLU A 204 0.82 -18.35 -32.37
N PRO A 205 0.53 -17.46 -33.33
CA PRO A 205 -0.35 -17.84 -34.41
C PRO A 205 0.32 -19.00 -35.16
N LEU A 206 -0.36 -20.15 -35.15
CA LEU A 206 -0.02 -21.34 -35.94
C LEU A 206 0.08 -20.99 -37.43
#